data_AF-A0A061HV32-F1
#
_entry.id   AF-A0A061HV32-F1
#
_cell.length_a   1.000
_cell.length_b   1.000
_cell.length_c   1.000
_cell.angle_alpha   90.00
_cell.angle_beta   90.00
_cell.angle_gamma   90.00
#
_symmetry.space_group_name_H-M   'P 1'
#
loop_
_entity.id
_entity.type
_entity.pdbx_description
1 polymer ?
#
loop_
_entity_poly.entity_id
_entity_poly.type
_entity_poly.pdbx_seq_one_letter_code
_entity_poly.pdbx_strand_id
1 'polypeptide(L)'
;MTVPDLLRGAVFEGCGMTPNANPSQIYNIDPSRFKDLNLAGTAEVGLAGYFMDHSVAFRDLPVRMVCASTCYRAETDTGKEPWGLYRVHHFTKVEMFGVTAPGLEQSSQLLDEFLSLQVEILTELGLHFRVLDMPTQELGLPAYRKFDIEAWMPGRGGYGEVTSASNCTDFQSRRLYIMFESETGELQFTHTVNATACAVPRVLIALLESNQQKDGSVLVPAVLQPYVGTDRITAPTHVPLQYIGPNQPQKPRLPGPPAAS
;
A
#
# COMPACT_ATOMS: atom_id res chain seq x y z
N MET A 1 3.33 -12.63 8.20
CA MET A 1 2.42 -13.42 7.33
C MET A 1 2.85 -13.27 5.89
N THR A 2 2.54 -14.26 5.06
CA THR A 2 2.59 -14.17 3.60
C THR A 2 1.25 -14.69 3.08
N VAL A 3 0.57 -13.94 2.22
CA VAL A 3 -0.78 -14.29 1.74
C VAL A 3 -0.79 -14.47 0.22
N PRO A 4 -1.76 -15.20 -0.34
CA PRO A 4 -1.95 -15.25 -1.78
C PRO A 4 -2.30 -13.86 -2.35
N ASP A 5 -1.76 -13.50 -3.51
CA ASP A 5 -2.10 -12.25 -4.21
C ASP A 5 -3.35 -12.39 -5.11
N LEU A 6 -3.71 -13.63 -5.47
CA LEU A 6 -4.90 -13.96 -6.25
C LEU A 6 -5.99 -14.53 -5.34
N LEU A 7 -7.11 -13.81 -5.23
CA LEU A 7 -8.24 -14.19 -4.38
C LEU A 7 -9.57 -14.18 -5.14
N ARG A 8 -10.55 -14.90 -4.59
CA ARG A 8 -11.93 -14.90 -5.06
C ARG A 8 -12.62 -13.58 -4.76
N GLY A 9 -13.54 -13.15 -5.62
CA GLY A 9 -14.27 -11.89 -5.47
C GLY A 9 -15.03 -11.76 -4.15
N ALA A 10 -15.47 -12.87 -3.57
CA ALA A 10 -16.14 -12.90 -2.28
C ALA A 10 -15.32 -12.29 -1.14
N VAL A 11 -13.98 -12.45 -1.15
CA VAL A 11 -13.12 -11.90 -0.10
C VAL A 11 -13.05 -10.36 -0.19
N PHE A 12 -12.96 -9.84 -1.43
CA PHE A 12 -12.99 -8.39 -1.69
C PHE A 12 -14.31 -7.77 -1.25
N GLU A 13 -15.43 -8.38 -1.64
CA GLU A 13 -16.77 -7.95 -1.23
C GLU A 13 -16.90 -7.97 0.31
N GLY A 14 -16.40 -9.01 0.96
CA GLY A 14 -16.38 -9.10 2.42
C GLY A 14 -15.59 -7.98 3.10
N CYS A 15 -14.52 -7.50 2.47
CA CYS A 15 -13.74 -6.35 2.94
C CYS A 15 -14.41 -4.99 2.66
N GLY A 16 -15.55 -4.96 1.95
CA GLY A 16 -16.23 -3.72 1.54
C GLY A 16 -15.67 -3.11 0.25
N MET A 17 -14.89 -3.88 -0.52
CA MET A 17 -14.40 -3.49 -1.84
C MET A 17 -15.38 -3.97 -2.92
N THR A 18 -15.39 -3.30 -4.08
CA THR A 18 -16.39 -3.52 -5.14
C THR A 18 -15.76 -4.14 -6.40
N PRO A 19 -15.51 -5.47 -6.44
CA PRO A 19 -14.84 -6.13 -7.57
C PRO A 19 -15.55 -5.93 -8.91
N ASN A 20 -16.88 -5.81 -8.89
CA ASN A 20 -17.73 -5.67 -10.08
C ASN A 20 -18.21 -4.22 -10.33
N ALA A 21 -17.60 -3.21 -9.68
CA ALA A 21 -17.90 -1.82 -10.01
C ALA A 21 -17.55 -1.51 -11.47
N ASN A 22 -18.25 -0.55 -12.06
CA ASN A 22 -17.91 -0.06 -13.39
C ASN A 22 -17.68 1.46 -13.34
N PRO A 23 -16.42 1.93 -13.35
CA PRO A 23 -15.19 1.12 -13.47
C PRO A 23 -14.73 0.47 -12.15
N SER A 24 -13.96 -0.61 -12.25
CA SER A 24 -13.38 -1.32 -11.10
C SER A 24 -11.91 -0.97 -10.92
N GLN A 25 -11.48 -0.85 -9.66
CA GLN A 25 -10.07 -0.68 -9.30
C GLN A 25 -9.30 -2.01 -9.22
N ILE A 26 -9.99 -3.14 -9.34
CA ILE A 26 -9.45 -4.48 -9.15
C ILE A 26 -9.19 -5.12 -10.51
N TYR A 27 -7.98 -5.61 -10.73
CA TYR A 27 -7.66 -6.43 -11.88
C TYR A 27 -8.19 -7.85 -11.67
N ASN A 28 -8.87 -8.40 -12.66
CA ASN A 28 -9.28 -9.78 -12.71
C ASN A 28 -8.50 -10.55 -13.78
N ILE A 29 -8.26 -11.83 -13.52
CA ILE A 29 -7.73 -12.75 -14.52
C ILE A 29 -8.83 -13.04 -15.55
N ASP A 30 -8.43 -13.30 -16.82
CA ASP A 30 -9.33 -13.63 -17.93
C ASP A 30 -10.40 -14.66 -17.50
N PRO A 31 -11.67 -14.24 -17.33
CA PRO A 31 -12.73 -15.10 -16.81
C PRO A 31 -13.07 -16.28 -17.73
N SER A 32 -12.73 -16.20 -19.02
CA SER A 32 -12.93 -17.29 -19.97
C SER A 32 -11.93 -18.43 -19.76
N ARG A 33 -10.82 -18.18 -19.06
CA ARG A 33 -9.75 -19.15 -18.77
C ARG A 33 -9.69 -19.55 -17.31
N PHE A 34 -9.83 -18.56 -16.41
CA PHE A 34 -9.69 -18.76 -14.97
C PHE A 34 -10.88 -18.13 -14.25
N LYS A 35 -11.69 -18.98 -13.63
CA LYS A 35 -12.90 -18.55 -12.93
C LYS A 35 -12.56 -17.86 -11.61
N ASP A 36 -12.99 -16.61 -11.47
CA ASP A 36 -13.07 -15.90 -10.18
C ASP A 36 -11.72 -15.78 -9.46
N LEU A 37 -10.73 -15.23 -10.18
CA LEU A 37 -9.43 -14.86 -9.62
C LEU A 37 -9.15 -13.37 -9.88
N ASN A 38 -8.85 -12.65 -8.80
CA ASN A 38 -8.63 -11.21 -8.82
C ASN A 38 -7.34 -10.87 -8.05
N LEU A 39 -6.59 -9.90 -8.53
CA LEU A 39 -5.37 -9.42 -7.90
C LEU A 39 -5.69 -8.42 -6.79
N ALA A 40 -5.09 -8.60 -5.62
CA ALA A 40 -5.33 -7.72 -4.48
C ALA A 40 -4.61 -6.36 -4.61
N GLY A 41 -5.30 -5.27 -4.25
CA GLY A 41 -4.73 -3.92 -4.14
C GLY A 41 -4.09 -3.61 -2.77
N THR A 42 -4.08 -4.60 -1.87
CA THR A 42 -3.56 -4.57 -0.50
C THR A 42 -3.51 -6.00 0.08
N ALA A 43 -2.56 -6.28 0.97
CA ALA A 43 -2.51 -7.55 1.71
C ALA A 43 -3.70 -7.75 2.66
N GLU A 44 -4.44 -6.68 3.00
CA GLU A 44 -5.68 -6.72 3.80
C GLU A 44 -6.66 -7.80 3.29
N VAL A 45 -6.84 -7.93 1.98
CA VAL A 45 -7.77 -8.91 1.39
C VAL A 45 -7.32 -10.34 1.71
N GLY A 46 -6.02 -10.62 1.58
CA GLY A 46 -5.48 -11.93 1.91
C GLY A 46 -5.48 -12.23 3.41
N LEU A 47 -5.25 -11.21 4.24
CA LEU A 47 -5.31 -11.34 5.70
C LEU A 47 -6.74 -11.57 6.19
N ALA A 48 -7.72 -10.82 5.68
CA ALA A 48 -9.13 -11.06 5.97
C ALA A 48 -9.58 -12.46 5.49
N GLY A 49 -9.11 -12.89 4.30
CA GLY A 49 -9.35 -14.23 3.79
C GLY A 49 -8.74 -15.36 4.64
N TYR A 50 -7.65 -15.11 5.36
CA TYR A 50 -7.08 -16.07 6.30
C TYR A 50 -7.98 -16.33 7.50
N PHE A 51 -8.69 -15.30 7.97
CA PHE A 51 -9.61 -15.41 9.11
C PHE A 51 -11.04 -15.79 8.72
N MET A 52 -11.37 -15.74 7.42
CA MET A 52 -12.72 -16.02 6.91
C MET A 52 -13.21 -17.41 7.35
N ASP A 53 -14.43 -17.48 7.87
CA ASP A 53 -15.10 -18.69 8.36
C ASP A 53 -14.39 -19.42 9.53
N HIS A 54 -13.52 -18.71 10.28
CA HIS A 54 -12.78 -19.27 11.41
C HIS A 54 -12.94 -18.44 12.69
N SER A 55 -12.69 -19.09 13.84
CA SER A 55 -12.59 -18.44 15.14
C SER A 55 -11.16 -18.36 15.64
N VAL A 56 -10.84 -17.27 16.36
CA VAL A 56 -9.60 -17.15 17.17
C VAL A 56 -9.91 -17.36 18.65
N ALA A 57 -8.94 -17.77 19.45
CA ALA A 57 -9.15 -17.91 20.90
C ALA A 57 -9.15 -16.54 21.59
N PHE A 58 -10.06 -16.31 22.54
CA PHE A 58 -10.14 -15.03 23.28
C PHE A 58 -8.80 -14.60 23.90
N ARG A 59 -8.03 -15.55 24.44
CA ARG A 59 -6.72 -15.30 25.06
C ARG A 59 -5.65 -14.75 24.11
N ASP A 60 -5.83 -14.93 22.80
CA ASP A 60 -4.88 -14.48 21.78
C ASP A 60 -5.21 -13.06 21.26
N LEU A 61 -6.30 -12.46 21.75
CA LEU A 61 -6.72 -11.12 21.36
C LEU A 61 -5.96 -10.03 22.15
N PRO A 62 -5.60 -8.91 21.51
CA PRO A 62 -5.69 -8.66 20.07
C PRO A 62 -4.58 -9.38 19.28
N VAL A 63 -4.97 -10.04 18.19
CA VAL A 63 -4.06 -10.64 17.21
C VAL A 63 -3.52 -9.51 16.32
N ARG A 64 -2.20 -9.44 16.20
CA ARG A 64 -1.49 -8.47 15.36
C ARG A 64 -0.71 -9.19 14.28
N MET A 65 -0.97 -8.85 13.03
CA MET A 65 -0.30 -9.41 11.87
C MET A 65 0.36 -8.33 11.02
N VAL A 66 1.51 -8.67 10.46
CA VAL A 66 2.21 -7.87 9.45
C VAL A 66 2.41 -8.69 8.17
N CYS A 67 2.20 -8.07 7.01
CA CYS A 67 2.35 -8.73 5.71
C CYS A 67 2.90 -7.76 4.66
N ALA A 68 4.01 -8.14 4.02
CA ALA A 68 4.46 -7.48 2.80
C ALA A 68 3.87 -8.21 1.58
N SER A 69 3.29 -7.48 0.63
CA SER A 69 2.82 -8.07 -0.64
C SER A 69 2.98 -7.09 -1.81
N THR A 70 2.86 -7.64 -3.03
CA THR A 70 2.70 -6.80 -4.23
C THR A 70 1.22 -6.46 -4.37
N CYS A 71 0.93 -5.17 -4.54
CA CYS A 71 -0.41 -4.63 -4.67
C CYS A 71 -0.66 -4.22 -6.13
N TYR A 72 -1.85 -4.50 -6.64
CA TYR A 72 -2.25 -4.19 -8.01
C TYR A 72 -3.53 -3.34 -8.02
N ARG A 73 -3.51 -2.18 -8.70
CA ARG A 73 -4.67 -1.26 -8.80
C ARG A 73 -4.83 -0.74 -10.22
N ALA A 74 -6.06 -0.79 -10.72
CA ALA A 74 -6.36 -0.39 -12.09
C ALA A 74 -6.30 1.13 -12.32
N GLU A 75 -6.58 1.93 -11.29
CA GLU A 75 -6.47 3.40 -11.29
C GLU A 75 -7.23 4.07 -12.45
N THR A 76 -8.42 3.55 -12.77
CA THR A 76 -9.22 3.94 -13.94
C THR A 76 -9.88 5.33 -13.86
N ASP A 77 -10.21 5.81 -12.65
CA ASP A 77 -11.03 7.02 -12.43
C ASP A 77 -10.34 8.12 -11.63
N THR A 78 -9.10 7.89 -11.24
CA THR A 78 -8.44 8.65 -10.19
C THR A 78 -7.24 9.39 -10.78
N GLY A 79 -7.32 10.74 -10.82
CA GLY A 79 -6.23 11.70 -11.06
C GLY A 79 -5.17 11.35 -12.13
N LYS A 80 -5.10 12.14 -13.22
CA LYS A 80 -4.09 11.96 -14.28
C LYS A 80 -2.66 12.20 -13.78
N GLU A 81 -2.00 11.15 -13.32
CA GLU A 81 -0.56 11.11 -13.03
C GLU A 81 0.12 10.19 -14.07
N PRO A 82 0.32 10.65 -15.31
CA PRO A 82 0.86 9.81 -16.39
C PRO A 82 2.34 9.47 -16.22
N TRP A 83 3.05 10.19 -15.36
CA TRP A 83 4.48 10.01 -15.07
C TRP A 83 4.72 10.16 -13.57
N GLY A 84 5.83 9.58 -13.09
CA GLY A 84 6.17 9.58 -11.67
C GLY A 84 5.57 8.39 -10.91
N LEU A 85 5.76 8.35 -9.60
CA LEU A 85 5.43 7.21 -8.73
C LEU A 85 4.18 7.43 -7.87
N TYR A 86 3.50 8.55 -8.01
CA TYR A 86 2.41 8.94 -7.10
C TYR A 86 1.19 8.03 -7.22
N ARG A 87 0.90 7.59 -8.45
CA ARG A 87 -0.18 6.65 -8.79
C ARG A 87 0.32 5.70 -9.85
N VAL A 88 0.50 4.44 -9.47
CA VAL A 88 1.08 3.38 -10.30
C VAL A 88 0.22 2.12 -10.19
N HIS A 89 0.23 1.28 -11.22
CA HIS A 89 -0.61 0.08 -11.24
C HIS A 89 -0.10 -1.06 -10.36
N HIS A 90 1.17 -1.04 -9.99
CA HIS A 90 1.79 -2.05 -9.14
C HIS A 90 2.75 -1.40 -8.14
N PHE A 91 2.75 -1.90 -6.91
CA PHE A 91 3.66 -1.43 -5.87
C PHE A 91 3.79 -2.43 -4.72
N THR A 92 4.86 -2.33 -3.93
CA THR A 92 5.01 -3.09 -2.69
C THR A 92 4.46 -2.31 -1.51
N LYS A 93 3.70 -2.99 -0.65
CA LYS A 93 3.17 -2.43 0.60
C LYS A 93 3.39 -3.40 1.75
N VAL A 94 3.77 -2.89 2.91
CA VAL A 94 3.73 -3.59 4.19
C VAL A 94 2.47 -3.17 4.93
N GLU A 95 1.62 -4.14 5.24
CA GLU A 95 0.33 -3.96 5.90
C GLU A 95 0.37 -4.44 7.35
N MET A 96 -0.28 -3.69 8.23
CA MET A 96 -0.66 -4.10 9.58
C MET A 96 -2.14 -4.48 9.57
N PHE A 97 -2.48 -5.61 10.16
CA PHE A 97 -3.85 -6.10 10.29
C PHE A 97 -4.08 -6.65 11.69
N GLY A 98 -5.22 -6.30 12.27
CA GLY A 98 -5.59 -6.58 13.64
C GLY A 98 -6.95 -7.26 13.72
N VAL A 99 -7.03 -8.29 14.55
CA VAL A 99 -8.30 -8.91 14.97
C VAL A 99 -8.38 -8.80 16.48
N THR A 100 -9.43 -8.14 16.98
CA THR A 100 -9.59 -7.85 18.42
C THR A 100 -10.98 -8.21 18.91
N ALA A 101 -11.13 -8.24 20.24
CA ALA A 101 -12.40 -8.49 20.89
C ALA A 101 -13.46 -7.44 20.49
N PRO A 102 -14.75 -7.79 20.52
CA PRO A 102 -15.84 -6.87 20.25
C PRO A 102 -15.84 -5.79 21.32
N GLY A 103 -16.23 -4.59 20.90
CA GLY A 103 -16.19 -3.41 21.74
C GLY A 103 -15.41 -2.30 21.07
N LEU A 104 -16.00 -1.11 21.08
CA LEU A 104 -15.36 0.06 20.47
C LEU A 104 -14.05 0.40 21.17
N GLU A 105 -13.95 0.20 22.49
CA GLU A 105 -12.74 0.43 23.26
C GLU A 105 -11.53 -0.35 22.70
N GLN A 106 -11.66 -1.66 22.53
CA GLN A 106 -10.57 -2.53 22.10
C GLN A 106 -10.12 -2.21 20.67
N SER A 107 -11.08 -2.01 19.76
CA SER A 107 -10.77 -1.67 18.37
C SER A 107 -10.22 -0.25 18.19
N SER A 108 -10.66 0.72 18.99
CA SER A 108 -10.13 2.08 18.94
C SER A 108 -8.72 2.14 19.54
N GLN A 109 -8.45 1.43 20.63
CA GLN A 109 -7.08 1.32 21.18
C GLN A 109 -6.11 0.69 20.16
N LEU A 110 -6.54 -0.35 19.43
CA LEU A 110 -5.72 -0.97 18.40
C LEU A 110 -5.51 -0.05 17.19
N LEU A 111 -6.50 0.75 16.81
CA LEU A 111 -6.34 1.77 15.78
C LEU A 111 -5.34 2.86 16.21
N ASP A 112 -5.43 3.33 17.45
CA ASP A 112 -4.51 4.33 18.00
C ASP A 112 -3.07 3.79 18.07
N GLU A 113 -2.90 2.51 18.43
CA GLU A 113 -1.60 1.81 18.39
C GLU A 113 -1.05 1.73 16.96
N PHE A 114 -1.87 1.33 15.98
CA PHE A 114 -1.43 1.27 14.59
C PHE A 114 -1.07 2.65 14.03
N LEU A 115 -1.83 3.69 14.40
CA LEU A 115 -1.51 5.06 14.03
C LEU A 115 -0.19 5.52 14.67
N SER A 116 0.06 5.19 15.95
CA SER A 116 1.33 5.56 16.60
C SER A 116 2.52 4.91 15.92
N LEU A 117 2.40 3.64 15.51
CA LEU A 117 3.45 2.95 14.74
C LEU A 117 3.71 3.61 13.38
N GLN A 118 2.67 4.08 12.68
CA GLN A 118 2.86 4.84 11.43
C GLN A 118 3.61 6.14 11.66
N VAL A 119 3.27 6.86 12.72
CA VAL A 119 3.94 8.10 13.14
C VAL A 119 5.40 7.83 13.49
N GLU A 120 5.68 6.76 14.23
CA GLU A 120 7.04 6.34 14.57
C GLU A 120 7.87 6.04 13.31
N ILE A 121 7.36 5.21 12.40
CA ILE A 121 8.06 4.86 11.13
C ILE A 121 8.40 6.13 10.33
N LEU A 122 7.44 7.03 10.12
CA LEU A 122 7.67 8.25 9.33
C LEU A 122 8.61 9.24 10.04
N THR A 123 8.55 9.30 11.37
CA THR A 123 9.46 10.12 12.19
C THR A 123 10.89 9.61 12.12
N GLU A 124 11.08 8.30 12.24
CA GLU A 124 12.39 7.65 12.13
C GLU A 124 13.01 7.81 10.74
N LEU A 125 12.18 7.82 9.69
CA LEU A 125 12.59 8.16 8.33
C LEU A 125 12.98 9.63 8.14
N GLY A 126 12.73 10.49 9.14
CA GLY A 126 13.02 11.92 9.10
C GLY A 126 12.11 12.70 8.13
N LEU A 127 10.89 12.21 7.90
CA LEU A 127 9.94 12.87 7.00
C LEU A 127 9.11 13.93 7.73
N HIS A 128 8.79 15.01 7.04
CA HIS A 128 7.79 15.97 7.50
C HIS A 128 6.40 15.50 7.07
N PHE A 129 5.46 15.35 8.01
CA PHE A 129 4.13 14.83 7.74
C PHE A 129 3.05 15.47 8.63
N ARG A 130 1.78 15.23 8.28
CA ARG A 130 0.60 15.61 9.06
C ARG A 130 -0.36 14.44 9.18
N VAL A 131 -0.97 14.28 10.35
CA VAL A 131 -2.03 13.30 10.61
C VAL A 131 -3.39 13.96 10.39
N LEU A 132 -4.30 13.26 9.70
CA LEU A 132 -5.63 13.73 9.35
C LEU A 132 -6.68 12.78 9.91
N ASP A 133 -7.71 13.35 10.54
CA ASP A 133 -8.94 12.65 10.88
C ASP A 133 -9.92 12.78 9.71
N MET A 134 -10.24 11.66 9.06
CA MET A 134 -10.91 11.71 7.77
C MET A 134 -12.42 12.02 7.90
N PRO A 135 -12.98 12.87 7.02
CA PRO A 135 -14.39 13.22 7.07
C PRO A 135 -15.26 12.03 6.65
N THR A 136 -16.56 12.11 6.98
CA THR A 136 -17.54 11.03 6.71
C THR A 136 -17.59 10.58 5.25
N GLN A 137 -17.37 11.48 4.30
CA GLN A 137 -17.39 11.18 2.86
C GLN A 137 -16.16 10.38 2.38
N GLU A 138 -15.09 10.34 3.17
CA GLU A 138 -13.82 9.66 2.87
C GLU A 138 -13.60 8.38 3.68
N LEU A 139 -14.59 7.95 4.47
CA LEU A 139 -14.53 6.68 5.22
C LEU A 139 -14.66 5.46 4.30
N GLY A 140 -15.29 5.62 3.14
CA GLY A 140 -15.69 4.48 2.30
C GLY A 140 -16.78 3.64 2.96
N LEU A 141 -16.93 2.40 2.52
CA LEU A 141 -17.93 1.48 3.06
C LEU A 141 -17.55 0.84 4.41
N PRO A 142 -16.31 0.33 4.62
CA PRO A 142 -16.05 -0.51 5.78
C PRO A 142 -15.59 0.26 7.03
N ALA A 143 -15.11 1.50 6.90
CA ALA A 143 -14.48 2.19 8.03
C ALA A 143 -15.49 2.88 8.95
N TYR A 144 -15.42 2.57 10.25
CA TYR A 144 -16.07 3.33 11.32
C TYR A 144 -15.28 4.60 11.66
N ARG A 145 -13.94 4.50 11.69
CA ARG A 145 -13.01 5.62 11.88
C ARG A 145 -11.77 5.42 11.02
N LYS A 146 -11.26 6.50 10.44
CA LYS A 146 -10.10 6.46 9.54
C LYS A 146 -9.17 7.64 9.80
N PHE A 147 -7.88 7.34 9.90
CA PHE A 147 -6.82 8.32 9.95
C PHE A 147 -5.90 8.14 8.75
N ASP A 148 -5.53 9.26 8.11
CA ASP A 148 -4.52 9.27 7.06
C ASP A 148 -3.30 10.06 7.51
N ILE A 149 -2.13 9.68 7.00
CA ILE A 149 -0.92 10.50 7.14
C ILE A 149 -0.46 10.93 5.76
N GLU A 150 -0.27 12.24 5.61
CA GLU A 150 0.32 12.80 4.41
C GLU A 150 1.75 13.29 4.69
N ALA A 151 2.69 12.91 3.83
CA ALA A 151 4.06 13.40 3.87
C ALA A 151 4.24 14.59 2.92
N TRP A 152 5.07 15.54 3.32
CA TRP A 152 5.49 16.64 2.47
C TRP A 152 6.41 16.13 1.36
N MET A 153 6.14 16.57 0.13
CA MET A 153 6.89 16.21 -1.08
C MET A 153 7.38 17.52 -1.74
N PRO A 154 8.62 17.97 -1.46
CA PRO A 154 9.12 19.28 -1.91
C PRO A 154 9.05 19.54 -3.41
N GLY A 155 9.40 18.55 -4.23
CA GLY A 155 9.38 18.63 -5.69
C GLY A 155 7.96 18.61 -6.25
N ARG A 156 7.06 17.85 -5.62
CA ARG A 156 5.61 17.90 -5.91
C ARG A 156 4.98 19.23 -5.46
N GLY A 157 5.54 19.87 -4.44
CA GLY A 157 5.06 21.14 -3.89
C GLY A 157 3.81 21.01 -3.00
N GLY A 158 3.60 19.85 -2.40
CA GLY A 158 2.39 19.58 -1.61
C GLY A 158 2.54 18.38 -0.66
N TYR A 159 1.55 18.24 0.22
CA TYR A 159 1.36 17.02 0.99
C TYR A 159 0.72 15.93 0.13
N GLY A 160 1.13 14.67 0.33
CA GLY A 160 0.52 13.51 -0.31
C GLY A 160 0.39 12.35 0.66
N GLU A 161 -0.77 11.70 0.66
CA GLU A 161 -1.08 10.53 1.51
C GLU A 161 -0.05 9.42 1.30
N VAL A 162 0.59 8.99 2.39
CA VAL A 162 1.56 7.87 2.40
C VAL A 162 1.03 6.66 3.17
N THR A 163 0.11 6.87 4.11
CA THR A 163 -0.51 5.80 4.89
C THR A 163 -1.98 6.12 5.19
N SER A 164 -2.74 5.05 5.41
CA SER A 164 -4.09 5.09 5.98
C SER A 164 -4.21 4.04 7.08
N ALA A 165 -5.11 4.26 8.04
CA ALA A 165 -5.44 3.35 9.12
C ALA A 165 -6.96 3.40 9.39
N SER A 166 -7.61 2.24 9.43
CA SER A 166 -9.07 2.13 9.53
C SER A 166 -9.48 1.13 10.61
N ASN A 167 -10.41 1.55 11.48
CA ASN A 167 -11.18 0.63 12.31
C ASN A 167 -12.45 0.26 11.55
N CYS A 168 -12.61 -1.02 11.23
CA CYS A 168 -13.77 -1.53 10.51
C CYS A 168 -14.84 -2.11 11.45
N THR A 169 -14.60 -2.09 12.76
CA THR A 169 -15.46 -2.73 13.77
C THR A 169 -15.82 -4.15 13.32
N ASP A 170 -17.09 -4.54 13.43
CA ASP A 170 -17.56 -5.85 13.01
C ASP A 170 -17.98 -5.91 11.52
N PHE A 171 -17.82 -4.85 10.72
CA PHE A 171 -18.25 -4.80 9.31
C PHE A 171 -17.70 -5.97 8.49
N GLN A 172 -16.37 -6.14 8.48
CA GLN A 172 -15.72 -7.21 7.70
C GLN A 172 -16.01 -8.57 8.34
N SER A 173 -15.96 -8.63 9.66
CA SER A 173 -16.17 -9.88 10.41
C SER A 173 -17.56 -10.48 10.18
N ARG A 174 -18.61 -9.66 10.06
CA ARG A 174 -19.98 -10.11 9.80
C ARG A 174 -20.17 -10.63 8.38
N ARG A 175 -19.36 -10.13 7.44
CA ARG A 175 -19.43 -10.51 6.02
C ARG A 175 -18.59 -11.74 5.70
N LEU A 176 -17.50 -11.93 6.46
CA LEU A 176 -16.53 -13.02 6.28
C LEU A 176 -16.58 -14.07 7.40
N TYR A 177 -17.52 -13.94 8.34
CA TYR A 177 -17.66 -14.82 9.50
C TYR A 177 -16.37 -14.99 10.30
N ILE A 178 -15.74 -13.85 10.64
CA ILE A 178 -14.51 -13.81 11.46
C ILE A 178 -14.90 -13.71 12.93
N MET A 179 -14.64 -14.78 13.68
CA MET A 179 -15.16 -14.96 15.04
C MET A 179 -14.03 -15.03 16.06
N PHE A 180 -14.37 -14.91 17.33
CA PHE A 180 -13.55 -15.43 18.42
C PHE A 180 -14.43 -16.28 19.35
N GLU A 181 -13.80 -17.24 20.01
CA GLU A 181 -14.42 -18.07 21.03
C GLU A 181 -14.11 -17.49 22.42
N SER A 182 -15.16 -17.11 23.16
CA SER A 182 -15.05 -16.61 24.53
C SER A 182 -14.62 -17.72 25.51
N GLU A 183 -14.28 -17.35 26.75
CA GLU A 183 -13.94 -18.35 27.78
C GLU A 183 -15.10 -19.32 28.09
N THR A 184 -16.35 -18.94 27.77
CA THR A 184 -17.54 -19.78 27.95
C THR A 184 -17.84 -20.66 26.72
N GLY A 185 -17.02 -20.60 25.67
CA GLY A 185 -17.23 -21.32 24.41
C GLY A 185 -18.22 -20.66 23.46
N GLU A 186 -18.64 -19.42 23.73
CA GLU A 186 -19.55 -18.67 22.86
C GLU A 186 -18.78 -18.03 21.71
N LEU A 187 -19.27 -18.21 20.48
CA LEU A 187 -18.74 -17.53 19.30
C LEU A 187 -19.34 -16.13 19.17
N GLN A 188 -18.47 -15.14 19.09
CA GLN A 188 -18.86 -13.73 18.89
C GLN A 188 -18.03 -13.13 17.74
N PHE A 189 -18.60 -12.14 17.05
CA PHE A 189 -17.92 -11.44 15.96
C PHE A 189 -16.76 -10.60 16.51
N THR A 190 -15.61 -10.67 15.87
CA THR A 190 -14.44 -9.83 16.21
C THR A 190 -14.58 -8.42 15.64
N HIS A 191 -13.78 -7.48 16.14
CA HIS A 191 -13.50 -6.26 15.39
C HIS A 191 -12.23 -6.41 14.56
N THR A 192 -12.20 -5.75 13.40
CA THR A 192 -11.05 -5.75 12.45
C THR A 192 -10.49 -4.35 12.30
N VAL A 193 -9.16 -4.24 12.29
CA VAL A 193 -8.43 -2.97 12.12
C VAL A 193 -7.31 -3.19 11.10
N ASN A 194 -7.14 -2.28 10.16
CA ASN A 194 -6.04 -2.32 9.19
C ASN A 194 -5.29 -1.00 9.16
N ALA A 195 -4.00 -1.04 8.82
CA ALA A 195 -3.18 0.14 8.66
C ALA A 195 -1.97 -0.13 7.76
N THR A 196 -1.57 0.86 6.97
CA THR A 196 -0.34 0.77 6.16
C THR A 196 0.89 1.00 7.03
N ALA A 197 1.81 0.05 7.14
CA ALA A 197 3.12 0.31 7.76
C ALA A 197 4.02 1.10 6.80
N CYS A 198 4.08 0.70 5.52
CA CYS A 198 4.84 1.42 4.50
C CYS A 198 4.35 1.09 3.09
N ALA A 199 3.99 2.12 2.30
CA ALA A 199 3.74 2.01 0.88
C ALA A 199 4.89 2.64 0.09
N VAL A 200 5.69 1.80 -0.56
CA VAL A 200 7.00 2.19 -1.15
C VAL A 200 6.93 3.40 -2.11
N PRO A 201 5.97 3.51 -3.05
CA PRO A 201 6.06 4.52 -4.12
C PRO A 201 6.09 5.96 -3.61
N ARG A 202 5.17 6.32 -2.71
CA ARG A 202 5.05 7.69 -2.21
C ARG A 202 6.06 8.00 -1.11
N VAL A 203 6.48 6.98 -0.35
CA VAL A 203 7.61 7.11 0.58
C VAL A 203 8.91 7.39 -0.19
N LEU A 204 9.13 6.75 -1.35
CA LEU A 204 10.27 7.07 -2.22
C LEU A 204 10.21 8.52 -2.72
N ILE A 205 9.04 9.02 -3.14
CA ILE A 205 8.89 10.43 -3.54
C ILE A 205 9.30 11.35 -2.40
N ALA A 206 8.72 11.16 -1.20
CA ALA A 206 9.01 12.00 -0.04
C ALA A 206 10.50 11.95 0.37
N LEU A 207 11.11 10.75 0.37
CA LEU A 207 12.52 10.57 0.70
C LEU A 207 13.45 11.22 -0.31
N LEU A 208 13.27 10.95 -1.61
CA LEU A 208 14.14 11.48 -2.65
C LEU A 208 14.08 13.00 -2.70
N GLU A 209 12.89 13.58 -2.64
CA GLU A 209 12.71 15.02 -2.73
C GLU A 209 13.17 15.76 -1.47
N SER A 210 12.97 15.19 -0.28
CA SER A 210 13.37 15.82 0.99
C SER A 210 14.86 15.72 1.29
N ASN A 211 15.55 14.72 0.73
CA ASN A 211 16.96 14.47 1.00
C ASN A 211 17.89 14.82 -0.17
N GLN A 212 17.36 15.42 -1.25
CA GLN A 212 18.15 15.83 -2.42
C GLN A 212 19.22 16.87 -2.08
N GLN A 213 20.30 16.86 -2.82
CA GLN A 213 21.46 17.73 -2.66
C GLN A 213 21.69 18.53 -3.93
N LYS A 214 22.40 19.66 -3.82
CA LYS A 214 22.62 20.59 -4.95
C LYS A 214 23.33 19.93 -6.15
N ASP A 215 24.14 18.91 -5.91
CA ASP A 215 24.87 18.15 -6.93
C ASP A 215 24.04 17.01 -7.56
N GLY A 216 22.79 16.84 -7.14
CA GLY A 216 21.90 15.75 -7.59
C GLY A 216 22.05 14.44 -6.81
N SER A 217 22.97 14.36 -5.84
CA SER A 217 23.02 13.23 -4.91
C SER A 217 21.86 13.29 -3.91
N VAL A 218 21.56 12.18 -3.25
CA VAL A 218 20.49 12.09 -2.24
C VAL A 218 21.06 11.49 -0.96
N LEU A 219 20.83 12.16 0.18
CA LEU A 219 21.19 11.61 1.49
C LEU A 219 20.26 10.45 1.87
N VAL A 220 20.82 9.44 2.54
CA VAL A 220 20.08 8.29 3.05
C VAL A 220 19.80 8.51 4.54
N PRO A 221 18.53 8.51 4.99
CA PRO A 221 18.20 8.57 6.42
C PRO A 221 18.95 7.51 7.22
N ALA A 222 19.41 7.85 8.42
CA ALA A 222 20.25 6.99 9.24
C ALA A 222 19.66 5.57 9.42
N VAL A 223 18.34 5.46 9.62
CA VAL A 223 17.63 4.20 9.78
C VAL A 223 17.66 3.31 8.52
N LEU A 224 17.87 3.88 7.34
CA LEU A 224 17.98 3.15 6.07
C LEU A 224 19.42 2.80 5.68
N GLN A 225 20.43 3.45 6.26
CA GLN A 225 21.84 3.23 5.91
C GLN A 225 22.31 1.78 6.06
N PRO A 226 21.89 1.00 7.09
CA PRO A 226 22.26 -0.41 7.19
C PRO A 226 21.75 -1.27 6.03
N TYR A 227 20.67 -0.87 5.38
CA TYR A 227 20.06 -1.60 4.26
C TYR A 227 20.63 -1.17 2.90
N VAL A 228 20.96 0.12 2.76
CA VAL A 228 21.50 0.69 1.52
C VAL A 228 23.03 0.52 1.42
N GLY A 229 23.74 0.52 2.56
CA GLY A 229 25.19 0.39 2.63
C GLY A 229 25.98 1.68 2.37
N THR A 230 25.31 2.84 2.32
CA THR A 230 25.91 4.17 2.16
C THR A 230 25.02 5.23 2.82
N ASP A 231 25.61 6.36 3.21
CA ASP A 231 24.90 7.54 3.70
C ASP A 231 24.41 8.46 2.57
N ARG A 232 24.86 8.20 1.34
CA ARG A 232 24.58 9.02 0.17
C ARG A 232 24.49 8.18 -1.10
N ILE A 233 23.40 8.37 -1.83
CA ILE A 233 23.21 7.84 -3.19
C ILE A 233 23.83 8.84 -4.17
N THR A 234 24.78 8.37 -4.98
CA THR A 234 25.50 9.17 -5.99
C THR A 234 25.24 8.64 -7.40
N ALA A 235 25.74 9.36 -8.41
CA ALA A 235 25.74 8.87 -9.78
C ALA A 235 26.37 7.46 -9.88
N PRO A 236 25.74 6.53 -10.62
CA PRO A 236 26.26 5.18 -10.74
C PRO A 236 27.47 5.13 -11.68
N THR A 237 28.26 4.06 -11.56
CA THR A 237 29.45 3.83 -12.39
C THR A 237 29.12 3.25 -13.78
N HIS A 238 27.93 2.66 -13.95
CA HIS A 238 27.53 2.06 -15.22
C HIS A 238 27.15 3.13 -16.25
N VAL A 239 27.34 2.80 -17.53
CA VAL A 239 26.85 3.63 -18.64
C VAL A 239 25.34 3.43 -18.78
N PRO A 240 24.51 4.48 -18.71
CA PRO A 240 23.05 4.34 -18.89
C PRO A 240 22.68 3.67 -20.21
N LEU A 241 21.54 2.96 -20.21
CA LEU A 241 21.02 2.31 -21.41
C LEU A 241 20.83 3.32 -22.55
N GLN A 242 21.31 2.97 -23.74
CA GLN A 242 21.12 3.77 -24.95
C GLN A 242 19.96 3.19 -25.78
N TYR A 243 18.98 4.03 -26.09
CA TYR A 243 17.86 3.63 -26.94
C TYR A 243 18.34 3.49 -28.40
N ILE A 244 18.32 2.28 -28.94
CA ILE A 244 18.73 1.96 -30.32
C ILE A 244 17.54 1.61 -31.23
N GLY A 245 16.30 1.81 -30.75
CA GLY A 245 15.10 1.52 -31.53
C GLY A 245 14.93 2.48 -32.72
N PRO A 246 14.11 2.11 -33.71
CA PRO A 246 13.90 2.93 -34.90
C PRO A 246 13.07 4.20 -34.63
N ASN A 247 12.36 4.29 -33.50
CA ASN A 247 11.49 5.41 -33.15
C ASN A 247 12.26 6.56 -32.50
N GLN A 248 13.30 7.05 -33.17
CA GLN A 248 14.07 8.22 -32.74
C GLN A 248 14.49 9.05 -33.96
N PRO A 249 14.72 10.36 -33.80
CA PRO A 249 15.29 11.17 -34.87
C PRO A 249 16.62 10.55 -35.36
N GLN A 250 16.66 10.08 -36.60
CA GLN A 250 17.91 9.59 -37.19
C GLN A 250 18.77 10.80 -37.55
N LYS A 251 20.00 10.84 -37.04
CA LYS A 251 20.99 11.76 -37.59
C LYS A 251 21.20 11.40 -39.06
N PRO A 252 21.16 12.37 -40.01
CA PRO A 252 21.50 12.08 -41.39
C PRO A 252 22.90 11.44 -41.41
N ARG A 253 23.02 10.28 -42.06
CA ARG A 253 24.35 9.73 -42.36
C ARG A 253 25.06 10.77 -43.23
N LEU A 254 26.16 11.33 -42.72
CA LEU A 254 27.06 12.13 -43.56
C LEU A 254 27.41 11.29 -44.79
N PRO A 255 27.37 11.84 -46.02
CA PRO A 255 27.76 11.11 -47.20
C PRO A 255 29.19 10.60 -46.99
N GLY A 256 29.37 9.28 -47.09
CA GLY A 256 30.69 8.67 -46.99
C GLY A 256 31.62 9.24 -48.05
N PRO A 257 32.94 9.25 -47.81
CA PRO A 257 33.90 9.75 -48.78
C PRO A 257 33.69 9.02 -50.13
N PRO A 258 33.81 9.74 -51.27
CA PRO A 258 33.69 9.11 -52.57
C PRO A 258 34.70 7.96 -52.68
N ALA A 259 34.24 6.83 -53.20
CA ALA A 259 35.12 5.69 -53.47
C ALA A 259 36.25 6.15 -54.40
N ALA A 260 37.49 5.98 -53.97
CA ALA A 260 38.65 6.24 -54.80
C ALA A 260 38.68 5.21 -55.94
N SER A 261 38.55 5.68 -57.17
CA SER A 261 38.81 4.94 -58.42
C SER A 261 39.91 5.63 -59.20
#